data_AF-A0A3D5MLE5-F1
#
_entry.id   AF-A0A3D5MLE5-F1
#
_cell.length_a   1.000
_cell.length_b   1.000
_cell.length_c   1.000
_cell.angle_alpha   90.00
_cell.angle_beta   90.00
_cell.angle_gamma   90.00
#
_symmetry.space_group_name_H-M   'P 1'
#
loop_
_entity.id
_entity.type
_entity.pdbx_description
1 polymer ?
#
loop_
_entity_poly.entity_id
_entity_poly.type
_entity_poly.pdbx_seq_one_letter_code
_entity_poly.pdbx_strand_id
1 'polypeptide(L)'
;EGFVVVTGTLARPYVERAVEAVSERLGVEGEVVAVRNEFLGSSVTVAGLLAGRDVLEATRNVARGRPVLVPGSALRAGSDEFLDGLSLGDLSAATGARFVDGGWLPSHMLAALRDLGHREGT
;
A
#
# COMPACT_ATOMS: atom_id res chain seq x y z
N GLU A 1 16.88 -1.53 3.09
CA GLU A 1 15.69 -0.65 3.08
C GLU A 1 14.44 -1.52 2.96
N GLY A 2 13.35 -1.15 3.65
CA GLY A 2 12.14 -1.97 3.78
C GLY A 2 10.98 -1.47 2.90
N PHE A 3 9.80 -2.05 3.06
CA PHE A 3 8.58 -1.64 2.34
C PHE A 3 7.39 -1.51 3.30
N VAL A 4 6.38 -0.75 2.89
CA VAL A 4 5.12 -0.56 3.64
C VAL A 4 3.98 -1.16 2.83
N VAL A 5 3.01 -1.79 3.50
CA VAL A 5 1.77 -2.28 2.90
C VAL A 5 0.60 -1.65 3.63
N VAL A 6 -0.31 -1.03 2.89
CA VAL A 6 -1.55 -0.51 3.46
C VAL A 6 -2.67 -1.53 3.33
N THR A 7 -3.60 -1.54 4.29
CA THR A 7 -4.80 -2.39 4.24
C THR A 7 -5.90 -1.83 5.11
N GLY A 8 -7.12 -2.34 4.95
CA GLY A 8 -8.22 -2.06 5.88
C GLY A 8 -8.02 -2.80 7.21
N THR A 9 -8.56 -2.25 8.30
CA THR A 9 -8.40 -2.82 9.65
C THR A 9 -8.85 -4.28 9.77
N LEU A 10 -9.85 -4.72 9.00
CA LEU A 10 -10.34 -6.09 9.01
C LEU A 10 -9.29 -7.09 8.49
N ALA A 11 -8.56 -6.72 7.46
CA ALA A 11 -7.62 -7.60 6.78
C ALA A 11 -6.20 -7.58 7.38
N ARG A 12 -5.93 -6.64 8.30
CA ARG A 12 -4.63 -6.47 8.97
C ARG A 12 -3.95 -7.79 9.38
N PRO A 13 -4.55 -8.68 10.19
CA PRO A 13 -3.85 -9.88 10.67
C PRO A 13 -3.50 -10.87 9.55
N TYR A 14 -4.23 -10.83 8.42
CA TYR A 14 -3.94 -11.68 7.26
C TYR A 14 -2.80 -11.08 6.44
N VAL A 15 -2.81 -9.76 6.26
CA VAL A 15 -1.76 -9.03 5.53
C VAL A 15 -0.43 -9.08 6.30
N GLU A 16 -0.44 -9.00 7.62
CA GLU A 16 0.76 -9.15 8.46
C GLU A 16 1.47 -10.49 8.20
N ARG A 17 0.74 -11.60 8.13
CA ARG A 17 1.32 -12.92 7.80
C ARG A 17 1.90 -12.99 6.39
N ALA A 18 1.23 -12.36 5.42
CA ALA A 18 1.73 -12.29 4.06
C ALA A 18 3.01 -11.46 3.97
N VAL A 19 3.05 -10.32 4.68
CA VAL A 19 4.21 -9.43 4.76
C VAL A 19 5.38 -10.11 5.45
N GLU A 20 5.14 -10.86 6.53
CA GLU A 20 6.17 -11.67 7.20
C GLU A 20 6.82 -12.65 6.22
N ALA A 21 6.03 -13.45 5.51
CA ALA A 21 6.55 -14.40 4.52
C ALA A 21 7.33 -13.72 3.37
N VAL A 22 6.90 -12.54 2.92
CA VAL A 22 7.63 -11.75 1.91
C VAL A 22 8.93 -11.18 2.47
N SER A 23 8.88 -10.67 3.71
CA SER A 23 10.02 -10.08 4.41
C SER A 23 11.13 -11.10 4.65
N GLU A 24 10.77 -12.29 5.14
CA GLU A 24 11.69 -13.42 5.32
C GLU A 24 12.35 -13.83 3.99
N ARG A 25 11.57 -13.89 2.91
CA ARG A 25 12.07 -14.31 1.60
C ARG A 25 13.01 -13.29 0.96
N LEU A 26 12.77 -12.00 1.19
CA LEU A 26 13.56 -10.91 0.62
C LEU A 26 14.69 -10.43 1.53
N GLY A 27 14.67 -10.79 2.81
CA GLY A 27 15.63 -10.28 3.80
C GLY A 27 15.48 -8.78 4.06
N VAL A 28 14.28 -8.23 3.90
CA VAL A 28 13.97 -6.80 4.13
C VAL A 28 12.79 -6.65 5.08
N GLU A 29 12.73 -5.53 5.80
CA GLU A 29 11.65 -5.24 6.74
C GLU A 29 10.37 -4.80 6.03
N GLY A 30 9.28 -5.53 6.27
CA GLY A 30 7.94 -5.16 5.84
C GLY A 30 7.09 -4.64 6.99
N GLU A 31 6.45 -3.50 6.80
CA GLU A 31 5.53 -2.89 7.78
C GLU A 31 4.09 -2.87 7.24
N VAL A 32 3.12 -3.22 8.08
CA VAL A 32 1.70 -3.16 7.73
C VAL A 32 1.03 -1.98 8.42
N VAL A 33 0.42 -1.12 7.61
CA VAL A 33 -0.37 0.02 8.06
C VAL A 33 -1.84 -0.29 7.85
N ALA A 34 -2.57 -0.48 8.96
CA ALA A 34 -4.02 -0.58 8.92
C ALA A 34 -4.63 0.83 8.86
N VAL A 35 -5.27 1.13 7.73
CA VAL A 35 -5.93 2.41 7.47
C VAL A 35 -7.34 2.37 8.07
N ARG A 36 -7.63 3.35 8.92
CA ARG A 36 -8.97 3.60 9.42
C ARG A 36 -9.70 4.48 8.41
N ASN A 37 -10.88 4.06 7.98
CA ASN A 37 -11.68 4.78 7.00
C ASN A 37 -12.40 5.95 7.68
N GLU A 38 -11.93 7.17 7.46
CA GLU A 38 -12.59 8.39 7.93
C GLU A 38 -13.47 9.00 6.83
N PHE A 39 -13.23 8.66 5.56
CA PHE A 39 -14.01 9.16 4.42
C PHE A 39 -15.42 8.57 4.35
N LEU A 40 -15.56 7.23 4.42
CA LEU A 40 -16.86 6.52 4.46
C LEU A 40 -17.34 6.25 5.88
N GLY A 41 -16.47 6.46 6.89
CA GLY A 41 -16.74 6.23 8.29
C GLY A 41 -16.15 4.93 8.83
N SER A 42 -15.81 4.93 10.12
CA SER A 42 -14.93 3.93 10.72
C SER A 42 -15.49 2.51 10.83
N SER A 43 -16.79 2.33 10.57
CA SER A 43 -17.41 1.01 10.46
C SER A 43 -17.04 0.29 9.16
N VAL A 44 -16.55 1.02 8.14
CA VAL A 44 -16.02 0.46 6.91
C VAL A 44 -14.56 0.04 7.12
N THR A 45 -14.35 -1.27 7.26
CA THR A 45 -13.05 -1.84 7.69
C THR A 45 -12.32 -2.63 6.59
N VAL A 46 -12.92 -2.74 5.41
CA VAL A 46 -12.39 -3.51 4.27
C VAL A 46 -11.35 -2.70 3.48
N ALA A 47 -10.37 -3.40 2.90
CA ALA A 47 -9.31 -2.78 2.11
C ALA A 47 -9.79 -2.19 0.78
N GLY A 48 -10.84 -2.75 0.17
CA GLY A 48 -11.32 -2.33 -1.15
C GLY A 48 -12.14 -1.03 -1.16
N LEU A 49 -12.37 -0.42 0.00
CA LEU A 49 -13.14 0.82 0.14
C LEU A 49 -12.32 1.92 0.83
N LEU A 50 -10.99 1.89 0.69
CA LEU A 50 -10.12 2.92 1.23
C LEU A 50 -10.15 4.17 0.34
N ALA A 51 -10.17 5.34 0.97
CA ALA A 51 -9.97 6.63 0.30
C ALA A 51 -8.49 7.01 0.30
N GLY A 52 -8.03 7.66 -0.77
CA GLY A 52 -6.64 8.09 -0.92
C GLY A 52 -6.21 9.04 0.19
N ARG A 53 -7.10 9.92 0.66
CA ARG A 53 -6.79 10.84 1.77
C ARG A 53 -6.50 10.13 3.10
N ASP A 54 -7.21 9.03 3.36
CA ASP A 54 -7.04 8.26 4.60
C ASP A 54 -5.75 7.44 4.53
N VAL A 55 -5.43 6.90 3.34
CA VAL A 55 -4.15 6.26 3.06
C VAL A 55 -3.00 7.25 3.23
N LEU A 56 -3.11 8.46 2.68
CA LEU A 56 -2.10 9.51 2.77
C LEU A 56 -1.79 9.87 4.23
N GLU A 57 -2.83 10.09 5.04
CA GLU A 57 -2.65 10.45 6.44
C GLU A 57 -2.03 9.30 7.25
N ALA A 58 -2.50 8.06 7.03
CA ALA A 58 -1.99 6.88 7.73
C ALA A 58 -0.52 6.57 7.39
N THR A 59 -0.04 6.98 6.21
CA THR A 59 1.30 6.62 5.71
C THR A 59 2.32 7.76 5.82
N ARG A 60 1.88 9.00 6.08
CA ARG A 60 2.74 10.21 6.08
C ARG A 60 4.02 10.10 6.90
N ASN A 61 3.99 9.38 8.03
CA ASN A 61 5.14 9.26 8.93
C ASN A 61 6.01 8.01 8.67
N VAL A 62 5.46 6.99 8.02
CA VAL A 62 6.11 5.67 7.86
C VAL A 62 6.62 5.42 6.44
N ALA A 63 6.07 6.15 5.46
CA ALA A 63 6.42 5.99 4.05
C ALA A 63 7.73 6.67 3.63
N ARG A 64 8.39 7.46 4.49
CA ARG A 64 9.54 8.31 4.11
C ARG A 64 10.66 7.49 3.44
N GLY A 65 10.76 7.59 2.12
CA GLY A 65 11.75 6.88 1.30
C GLY A 65 11.48 5.39 1.05
N ARG A 66 10.42 4.81 1.64
CA ARG A 66 10.07 3.40 1.46
C ARG A 66 8.94 3.26 0.45
N PRO A 67 8.97 2.26 -0.44
CA PRO A 67 7.83 1.99 -1.30
C PRO A 67 6.61 1.57 -0.48
N VAL A 68 5.45 2.06 -0.89
CA VAL A 68 4.15 1.76 -0.29
C VAL A 68 3.31 0.95 -1.27
N LEU A 69 2.98 -0.27 -0.87
CA LEU A 69 2.11 -1.18 -1.61
C LEU A 69 0.66 -0.94 -1.20
N VAL A 70 -0.18 -0.59 -2.18
CA VAL A 70 -1.61 -0.36 -2.02
C VAL A 70 -2.36 -1.60 -2.52
N PRO A 71 -3.42 -2.06 -1.82
CA PRO A 71 -4.21 -3.16 -2.31
C PRO A 71 -4.95 -2.69 -3.57
N GLY A 72 -4.72 -3.34 -4.71
CA GLY A 72 -5.37 -2.96 -5.98
C GLY A 72 -6.91 -2.95 -5.92
N SER A 73 -7.49 -3.62 -4.92
CA SER A 73 -8.92 -3.57 -4.61
C SER A 73 -9.43 -2.19 -4.19
N ALA A 74 -8.55 -1.33 -3.63
CA ALA A 74 -8.87 0.04 -3.24
C ALA A 74 -8.89 1.01 -4.44
N LEU A 75 -8.36 0.58 -5.58
CA LEU A 75 -8.25 1.38 -6.78
C LEU A 75 -9.43 1.09 -7.72
N ARG A 76 -9.85 2.11 -8.46
CA ARG A 76 -10.85 1.98 -9.51
C ARG A 76 -10.31 1.08 -10.60
N ALA A 77 -11.15 0.15 -11.06
CA ALA A 77 -10.77 -0.85 -12.06
C ALA A 77 -10.13 -0.21 -13.30
N GLY A 78 -8.89 -0.61 -13.60
CA GLY A 78 -8.14 -0.13 -14.76
C GLY A 78 -7.49 1.25 -14.58
N SER A 79 -7.39 1.76 -13.36
CA SER A 79 -6.73 3.05 -13.06
C SER A 79 -6.01 3.02 -11.72
N ASP A 80 -5.16 4.03 -11.49
CA ASP A 80 -4.45 4.25 -10.22
C ASP A 80 -5.21 5.20 -9.27
N GLU A 81 -6.51 5.38 -9.47
CA GLU A 81 -7.36 6.32 -8.72
C GLU A 81 -8.13 5.62 -7.59
N PHE A 82 -8.15 6.20 -6.40
CA PHE A 82 -9.00 5.81 -5.29
C PHE A 82 -10.44 6.30 -5.48
N LEU A 83 -11.35 5.85 -4.60
CA LEU A 83 -12.77 6.22 -4.67
C LEU A 83 -13.04 7.72 -4.45
N ASP A 84 -12.14 8.45 -3.78
CA ASP A 84 -12.21 9.88 -3.50
C ASP A 84 -11.55 10.75 -4.58
N GLY A 85 -11.06 10.14 -5.68
CA GLY A 85 -10.49 10.84 -6.82
C GLY A 85 -8.99 11.15 -6.73
N LEU A 86 -8.34 10.80 -5.62
CA LEU A 86 -6.88 10.88 -5.52
C LEU A 86 -6.23 9.70 -6.24
N SER A 87 -5.04 9.91 -6.81
CA SER A 87 -4.26 8.86 -7.46
C SER A 87 -3.05 8.42 -6.63
N LEU A 88 -2.47 7.26 -6.95
CA LEU A 88 -1.17 6.84 -6.41
C LEU A 88 -0.08 7.89 -6.67
N GLY A 89 -0.15 8.60 -7.81
CA GLY A 89 0.75 9.70 -8.15
C GLY A 89 0.62 10.89 -7.21
N ASP A 90 -0.60 11.26 -6.83
CA ASP A 90 -0.85 12.37 -5.89
C ASP A 90 -0.29 12.06 -4.50
N LEU A 91 -0.50 10.83 -4.03
CA LEU A 91 0.07 10.36 -2.76
C LEU A 91 1.60 10.34 -2.80
N SER A 92 2.17 9.92 -3.93
CA SER A 92 3.62 9.89 -4.12
C SER A 92 4.21 11.31 -4.09
N ALA A 93 3.59 12.25 -4.80
CA ALA A 93 3.99 13.65 -4.82
C ALA A 93 3.89 14.30 -3.43
N ALA A 94 2.87 13.97 -2.64
CA ALA A 94 2.63 14.54 -1.33
C ALA A 94 3.59 14.02 -0.23
N THR A 95 4.14 12.82 -0.39
CA THR A 95 4.96 12.16 0.64
C THR A 95 6.43 12.01 0.26
N GLY A 96 6.76 12.09 -1.03
CA GLY A 96 8.06 11.72 -1.56
C GLY A 96 8.32 10.20 -1.57
N ALA A 97 7.35 9.39 -1.14
CA ALA A 97 7.41 7.94 -1.20
C ALA A 97 6.79 7.44 -2.51
N ARG A 98 7.18 6.25 -2.96
CA ARG A 98 6.60 5.66 -4.17
C ARG A 98 5.42 4.77 -3.82
N PHE A 99 4.22 5.15 -4.24
CA PHE A 99 3.01 4.33 -4.11
C PHE A 99 2.80 3.49 -5.36
N VAL A 100 2.53 2.20 -5.19
CA VAL A 100 2.29 1.26 -6.29
C VAL A 100 1.16 0.28 -5.94
N ASP A 101 0.48 -0.23 -6.96
CA ASP A 101 -0.44 -1.36 -6.79
C ASP A 101 0.34 -2.62 -6.39
N GLY A 102 0.04 -3.15 -5.19
CA GLY A 102 0.61 -4.38 -4.65
C GLY A 102 -0.18 -5.64 -5.01
N GLY A 103 -1.31 -5.49 -5.71
CA GLY A 103 -2.21 -6.57 -6.10
C GLY A 103 -2.84 -7.30 -4.92
N TRP A 104 -3.29 -8.53 -5.18
CA TRP A 104 -4.13 -9.31 -4.25
C TRP A 104 -3.40 -10.47 -3.55
N LEU A 105 -2.17 -10.79 -3.98
CA LEU A 105 -1.45 -12.00 -3.56
C LEU A 105 0.00 -11.64 -3.19
N PRO A 106 0.66 -12.42 -2.31
CA PRO A 106 2.08 -12.21 -1.99
C PRO A 106 2.99 -12.23 -3.23
N SER A 107 2.64 -13.01 -4.25
CA SER A 107 3.36 -13.03 -5.54
C SER A 107 3.30 -11.69 -6.27
N HIS A 108 2.17 -10.97 -6.18
CA HIS A 108 2.05 -9.63 -6.75
C HIS A 108 2.87 -8.61 -5.97
N MET A 109 2.95 -8.75 -4.64
CA MET A 109 3.84 -7.91 -3.82
C MET A 109 5.31 -8.11 -4.23
N LEU A 110 5.74 -9.37 -4.40
CA LEU A 110 7.09 -9.68 -4.88
C LEU A 110 7.35 -9.13 -6.28
N ALA A 111 6.39 -9.24 -7.19
CA ALA A 111 6.50 -8.68 -8.54
C ALA A 111 6.63 -7.16 -8.50
N ALA A 112 5.76 -6.48 -7.74
CA ALA A 112 5.82 -5.04 -7.55
C ALA A 112 7.18 -4.60 -6.97
N LEU A 113 7.67 -5.28 -5.92
CA LEU A 113 8.98 -4.98 -5.33
C LEU A 113 10.15 -5.21 -6.29
N ARG A 114 10.07 -6.22 -7.18
CA ARG A 114 11.09 -6.45 -8.22
C ARG A 114 11.10 -5.36 -9.28
N ASP A 115 9.92 -4.94 -9.74
CA ASP A 115 9.75 -3.85 -10.71
C ASP A 115 10.25 -2.51 -10.15
N LEU A 116 10.14 -2.31 -8.84
CA LEU A 116 10.76 -1.18 -8.15
C LEU A 116 12.30 -1.24 -8.26
N GLY A 117 12.89 -2.40 -7.96
CA GLY A 117 14.35 -2.58 -8.00
C GLY A 117 14.98 -2.51 -9.40
N HIS A 118 14.24 -2.80 -10.47
CA HIS A 118 14.77 -2.72 -11.85
C HIS A 118 14.82 -1.30 -12.42
N ARG A 119 14.06 -0.35 -11.88
CA ARG A 119 13.98 1.02 -12.41
C ARG A 119 15.02 1.99 -11.82
N GLU A 120 15.80 1.56 -10.83
CA GLU A 120 16.88 2.37 -10.23
C GLU A 120 18.26 2.07 -10.85
N GLY A 121 18.32 1.20 -11.88
CA GLY A 121 19.54 0.75 -12.54
C GLY A 121 19.73 1.23 -13.98
N THR A 122 19.09 2.33 -14.41
CA THR A 122 19.27 2.96 -15.74
C THR A 122 19.33 4.47 -15.56
#